data_AF-A0A9D7CQ82-F1
#
_entry.id   AF-A0A9D7CQ82-F1
#
_cell.length_a   1.000
_cell.length_b   1.000
_cell.length_c   1.000
_cell.angle_alpha   90.00
_cell.angle_beta   90.00
_cell.angle_gamma   90.00
#
_symmetry.space_group_name_H-M   'P 1'
#
loop_
_entity.id
_entity.type
_entity.pdbx_description
1 polymer ?
#
loop_
_entity_poly.entity_id
_entity_poly.type
_entity_poly.pdbx_seq_one_letter_code
_entity_poly.pdbx_strand_id
1 'polypeptide(L)'
;MGLREHRAGVEAYVRNDIELVRGLPDLTRVGPVYDDLSKHCRVLAGCALLLDADIDGFVDWLARSGHARVHLLRRRAEQPALRNPHLAASNADALFDVLAARQLPIALQLATLSPDTWWKGEEYEEDFLYAHFLLRHLRDPKAADLAAMVTELERATGNHEAARPRLCRALLELNQGDFDEAFESLLDEHDEVLKEGRTHVWPDGKIELRIKEQLHIEALAWLNLADAAGLSTQPEYRYCPASSRLPASRPSAPSVF
;
A
#
# COMPACT_ATOMS: atom_id res chain seq x y z
N MET A 1 -10.46 0.37 -26.08
CA MET A 1 -10.03 1.59 -25.38
C MET A 1 -8.60 1.35 -24.91
N GLY A 2 -7.66 2.20 -25.33
CA GLY A 2 -6.24 2.05 -24.98
C GLY A 2 -5.94 2.55 -23.56
N LEU A 3 -4.82 2.13 -22.96
CA LEU A 3 -4.37 2.58 -21.63
C LEU A 3 -4.32 4.12 -21.49
N ARG A 4 -4.00 4.83 -22.57
CA ARG A 4 -3.97 6.31 -22.62
C ARG A 4 -5.36 6.96 -22.46
N GLU A 5 -6.40 6.39 -23.05
CA GLU A 5 -7.78 6.91 -22.95
C GLU A 5 -8.32 6.71 -21.53
N HIS A 6 -8.01 5.57 -20.92
CA HIS A 6 -8.33 5.31 -19.51
C HIS A 6 -7.62 6.28 -18.57
N ARG A 7 -6.34 6.60 -18.80
CA ARG A 7 -5.59 7.57 -17.97
C ARG A 7 -6.31 8.91 -17.85
N ALA A 8 -6.75 9.50 -18.96
CA ALA A 8 -7.43 10.79 -18.95
C ALA A 8 -8.74 10.74 -18.14
N GLY A 9 -9.48 9.62 -18.21
CA GLY A 9 -10.65 9.38 -17.36
C GLY A 9 -10.29 9.32 -15.87
N VAL A 10 -9.23 8.61 -15.52
CA VAL A 10 -8.77 8.50 -14.12
C VAL A 10 -8.27 9.84 -13.56
N GLU A 11 -7.57 10.66 -14.37
CA GLU A 11 -7.19 12.02 -13.96
C GLU A 11 -8.41 12.91 -13.65
N ALA A 12 -9.50 12.74 -14.40
CA ALA A 12 -10.76 13.44 -14.13
C ALA A 12 -11.41 12.94 -12.82
N TYR A 13 -11.39 11.63 -12.55
CA TYR A 13 -11.88 11.08 -11.29
C TYR A 13 -11.10 11.61 -10.09
N VAL A 14 -9.76 11.60 -10.13
CA VAL A 14 -8.92 12.16 -9.06
C VAL A 14 -9.27 13.61 -8.75
N ARG A 15 -9.48 14.44 -9.79
CA ARG A 15 -9.86 15.84 -9.60
C ARG A 15 -11.22 15.96 -8.91
N ASN A 16 -12.19 15.17 -9.36
CA ASN A 16 -13.52 15.13 -8.75
C ASN A 16 -13.48 14.66 -7.29
N ASP A 17 -12.72 13.61 -7.00
CA ASP A 17 -12.58 13.05 -5.66
C ASP A 17 -11.94 14.06 -4.70
N ILE A 18 -10.91 14.80 -5.15
CA ILE A 18 -10.30 15.89 -4.37
C ILE A 18 -11.32 16.99 -4.02
N GLU A 19 -12.18 17.37 -4.96
CA GLU A 19 -13.22 18.37 -4.70
C GLU A 19 -14.30 17.82 -3.75
N LEU A 20 -14.69 16.55 -3.90
CA LEU A 20 -15.64 15.89 -3.00
C LEU A 20 -15.11 15.83 -1.57
N VAL A 21 -13.87 15.40 -1.36
CA VAL A 21 -13.32 15.27 -0.01
C VAL A 21 -13.12 16.62 0.70
N ARG A 22 -12.88 17.69 -0.06
CA ARG A 22 -12.86 19.08 0.45
C ARG A 22 -14.25 19.58 0.82
N GLY A 23 -15.28 19.20 0.05
CA GLY A 23 -16.66 19.64 0.25
C GLY A 23 -17.48 18.83 1.27
N LEU A 24 -17.07 17.59 1.58
CA LEU A 24 -17.81 16.69 2.46
C LEU A 24 -17.31 16.77 3.92
N PRO A 25 -18.07 17.34 4.87
CA PRO A 25 -17.66 17.41 6.28
C PRO A 25 -17.83 16.07 7.03
N ASP A 26 -18.77 15.23 6.58
CA ASP A 26 -19.17 14.00 7.26
C ASP A 26 -18.24 12.82 6.96
N LEU A 27 -17.50 12.37 7.98
CA LEU A 27 -16.56 11.25 7.87
C LEU A 27 -17.23 9.89 7.66
N THR A 28 -18.50 9.73 8.03
CA THR A 28 -19.20 8.45 7.89
C THR A 28 -19.43 8.07 6.42
N ARG A 29 -19.42 9.06 5.52
CA ARG A 29 -19.72 8.89 4.09
C ARG A 29 -18.54 9.14 3.17
N VAL A 30 -17.46 9.74 3.67
CA VAL A 30 -16.32 10.14 2.84
C VAL A 30 -15.27 9.04 2.70
N GLY A 31 -15.26 8.05 3.59
CA GLY A 31 -14.31 6.93 3.57
C GLY A 31 -14.11 6.29 2.19
N PRO A 32 -15.19 5.86 1.50
CA PRO A 32 -15.09 5.30 0.14
C PRO A 32 -14.42 6.24 -0.86
N VAL A 33 -14.64 7.56 -0.76
CA VAL A 33 -14.06 8.54 -1.68
C VAL A 33 -12.54 8.62 -1.52
N TYR A 34 -12.02 8.45 -0.30
CA TYR A 34 -10.57 8.39 -0.08
C TYR A 34 -9.95 7.09 -0.59
N ASP A 35 -10.66 5.97 -0.47
CA ASP A 35 -10.20 4.69 -1.01
C ASP A 35 -10.15 4.74 -2.53
N ASP A 36 -11.21 5.26 -3.17
CA ASP A 36 -11.26 5.49 -4.61
C ASP A 36 -10.14 6.44 -5.07
N LEU A 37 -9.92 7.55 -4.35
CA LEU A 37 -8.85 8.48 -4.66
C LEU A 37 -7.46 7.83 -4.56
N SER A 38 -7.23 7.03 -3.53
CA SER A 38 -5.97 6.28 -3.34
C SER A 38 -5.76 5.28 -4.48
N LYS A 39 -6.82 4.53 -4.82
CA LYS A 39 -6.84 3.59 -5.94
C LYS A 39 -6.58 4.27 -7.29
N HIS A 40 -7.24 5.41 -7.56
CA HIS A 40 -7.03 6.19 -8.77
C HIS A 40 -5.61 6.73 -8.87
N CYS A 41 -5.05 7.23 -7.76
CA CYS A 41 -3.64 7.63 -7.68
C CYS A 41 -2.71 6.46 -8.05
N ARG A 42 -2.91 5.27 -7.48
CA ARG A 42 -2.11 4.08 -7.82
C ARG A 42 -2.21 3.70 -9.30
N VAL A 43 -3.40 3.80 -9.90
CA VAL A 43 -3.58 3.57 -11.35
C VAL A 43 -2.79 4.60 -12.17
N LEU A 44 -2.82 5.88 -11.79
CA LEU A 44 -2.04 6.92 -12.48
C LEU A 44 -0.53 6.74 -12.30
N ALA A 45 -0.08 6.27 -11.14
CA ALA A 45 1.31 5.90 -10.91
C ALA A 45 1.75 4.81 -11.91
N GLY A 46 0.97 3.73 -11.99
CA GLY A 46 1.23 2.66 -12.95
C GLY A 46 1.23 3.15 -14.40
N CYS A 47 0.32 4.06 -14.76
CA CYS A 47 0.30 4.68 -16.09
C CYS A 47 1.57 5.49 -16.37
N ALA A 48 2.00 6.34 -15.42
CA ALA A 48 3.20 7.16 -15.56
C ALA A 48 4.43 6.29 -15.82
N LEU A 49 4.59 5.21 -15.04
CA LEU A 49 5.72 4.30 -15.21
C LEU A 49 5.63 3.48 -16.50
N LEU A 50 4.50 2.81 -16.76
CA LEU A 50 4.41 1.80 -17.82
C LEU A 50 4.21 2.41 -19.21
N LEU A 51 3.62 3.60 -19.33
CA LEU A 51 3.37 4.25 -20.61
C LEU A 51 4.47 5.24 -21.00
N ASP A 52 5.02 5.95 -20.01
CA ASP A 52 5.90 7.09 -20.27
C ASP A 52 7.30 6.91 -19.67
N ALA A 53 7.55 5.83 -18.92
CA ALA A 53 8.77 5.65 -18.12
C ALA A 53 9.04 6.84 -17.17
N ASP A 54 7.97 7.50 -16.72
CA ASP A 54 8.03 8.66 -15.83
C ASP A 54 8.11 8.20 -14.37
N ILE A 55 9.34 8.05 -13.89
CA ILE A 55 9.67 7.63 -12.52
C ILE A 55 9.19 8.68 -11.50
N ASP A 56 9.36 9.97 -11.82
CA ASP A 56 8.92 11.05 -10.94
C ASP A 56 7.40 11.03 -10.82
N GLY A 57 6.69 10.88 -11.93
CA GLY A 57 5.23 10.74 -11.95
C GLY A 57 4.75 9.51 -11.18
N PHE A 58 5.42 8.37 -11.29
CA PHE A 58 5.14 7.18 -10.50
C PHE A 58 5.22 7.46 -8.99
N VAL A 59 6.32 8.06 -8.54
CA VAL A 59 6.53 8.40 -7.12
C VAL A 59 5.53 9.44 -6.64
N ASP A 60 5.27 10.49 -7.42
CA ASP A 60 4.33 11.56 -7.08
C ASP A 60 2.90 11.05 -6.87
N TRP A 61 2.43 10.17 -7.75
CA TRP A 61 1.08 9.63 -7.65
C TRP A 61 0.92 8.70 -6.43
N LEU A 62 1.89 7.85 -6.15
CA LEU A 62 1.87 7.03 -4.93
C LEU A 62 1.95 7.89 -3.66
N ALA A 63 2.74 8.97 -3.66
CA ALA A 63 2.79 9.91 -2.56
C ALA A 63 1.44 10.60 -2.30
N ARG A 64 0.69 10.95 -3.36
CA ARG A 64 -0.65 11.53 -3.26
C ARG A 64 -1.67 10.58 -2.63
N SER A 65 -1.60 9.28 -2.92
CA SER A 65 -2.38 8.25 -2.22
C SER A 65 -2.12 8.30 -0.71
N GLY A 66 -0.85 8.33 -0.31
CA GLY A 66 -0.44 8.51 1.08
C GLY A 66 -0.99 9.78 1.73
N HIS A 67 -0.90 10.92 1.03
CA HIS A 67 -1.44 12.19 1.53
C HIS A 67 -2.96 12.16 1.72
N ALA A 68 -3.70 11.51 0.82
CA ALA A 68 -5.14 11.33 0.96
C ALA A 68 -5.46 10.56 2.25
N ARG A 69 -4.76 9.44 2.50
CA ARG A 69 -4.92 8.65 3.72
C ARG A 69 -4.54 9.43 4.99
N VAL A 70 -3.42 10.16 4.97
CA VAL A 70 -3.01 11.03 6.09
C VAL A 70 -4.11 12.05 6.41
N HIS A 71 -4.68 12.68 5.38
CA HIS A 71 -5.74 13.67 5.57
C HIS A 71 -6.99 13.04 6.19
N LEU A 72 -7.43 11.87 5.69
CA LEU A 72 -8.55 11.13 6.28
C LEU A 72 -8.34 10.80 7.76
N LEU A 73 -7.15 10.27 8.10
CA LEU A 73 -6.84 9.89 9.49
C LEU A 73 -6.71 11.11 10.42
N ARG A 74 -6.21 12.24 9.92
CA ARG A 74 -6.22 13.51 10.68
C ARG A 74 -7.64 13.96 11.02
N ARG A 75 -8.55 13.92 10.05
CA ARG A 75 -9.96 14.24 10.30
C ARG A 75 -10.58 13.25 11.31
N ARG A 76 -10.25 11.96 11.21
CA ARG A 76 -10.68 10.95 12.20
C ARG A 76 -10.18 11.27 13.61
N ALA A 77 -8.99 11.87 13.76
CA ALA A 77 -8.48 12.26 15.07
C ALA A 77 -9.38 13.29 15.79
N GLU A 78 -10.18 14.06 15.04
CA GLU A 78 -11.20 14.98 15.57
C GLU A 78 -12.47 14.24 16.03
N GLN A 79 -12.66 12.98 15.61
CA GLN A 79 -13.82 12.13 15.92
C GLN A 79 -13.37 10.72 16.34
N PRO A 80 -12.64 10.55 17.45
CA PRO A 80 -11.99 9.29 17.80
C PRO A 80 -12.95 8.12 18.06
N ALA A 81 -14.20 8.41 18.42
CA ALA A 81 -15.24 7.40 18.63
C ALA A 81 -15.78 6.82 17.32
N LEU A 82 -15.56 7.50 16.17
CA LEU A 82 -16.01 7.00 14.88
C LEU A 82 -15.17 5.79 14.48
N ARG A 83 -15.86 4.68 14.23
CA ARG A 83 -15.30 3.42 13.71
C ARG A 83 -16.01 3.08 12.40
N ASN A 84 -15.21 2.73 11.39
CA ASN A 84 -15.64 2.39 10.05
C ASN A 84 -14.48 1.62 9.38
N PRO A 85 -14.71 0.58 8.57
CA PRO A 85 -13.66 -0.16 7.87
C PRO A 85 -12.69 0.74 7.08
N HIS A 86 -13.18 1.82 6.46
CA HIS A 86 -12.35 2.78 5.74
C HIS A 86 -11.35 3.53 6.64
N LEU A 87 -11.57 3.58 7.96
CA LEU A 87 -10.69 4.22 8.94
C LEU A 87 -9.78 3.21 9.65
N ALA A 88 -10.01 1.91 9.46
CA ALA A 88 -9.33 0.82 10.15
C ALA A 88 -7.84 0.73 9.75
N ALA A 89 -7.00 0.15 10.61
CA ALA A 89 -5.57 0.07 10.34
C ALA A 89 -5.24 -0.90 9.19
N SER A 90 -6.03 -1.96 9.04
CA SER A 90 -5.99 -2.92 7.91
C SER A 90 -6.12 -2.28 6.53
N ASN A 91 -6.75 -1.09 6.42
CA ASN A 91 -6.75 -0.32 5.18
C ASN A 91 -5.38 0.34 4.95
N ALA A 92 -4.44 -0.52 4.54
CA ALA A 92 -3.00 -0.25 4.44
C ALA A 92 -2.52 -0.02 3.00
N ASP A 93 -3.42 0.05 2.02
CA ASP A 93 -3.04 0.25 0.61
C ASP A 93 -2.16 1.49 0.41
N ALA A 94 -2.57 2.62 0.98
CA ALA A 94 -1.80 3.86 0.93
C ALA A 94 -0.46 3.78 1.70
N LEU A 95 -0.32 2.87 2.67
CA LEU A 95 0.97 2.59 3.32
C LEU A 95 1.93 1.91 2.35
N PHE A 96 1.46 0.88 1.62
CA PHE A 96 2.28 0.23 0.60
C PHE A 96 2.66 1.18 -0.53
N ASP A 97 1.74 2.07 -0.93
CA ASP A 97 2.04 3.09 -1.95
C ASP A 97 3.23 3.97 -1.53
N VAL A 98 3.21 4.52 -0.31
CA VAL A 98 4.30 5.40 0.14
C VAL A 98 5.60 4.66 0.40
N LEU A 99 5.54 3.39 0.82
CA LEU A 99 6.73 2.55 0.98
C LEU A 99 7.35 2.19 -0.38
N ALA A 100 6.54 1.83 -1.36
CA ALA A 100 6.99 1.60 -2.74
C ALA A 100 7.61 2.87 -3.35
N ALA A 101 7.07 4.05 -3.01
CA ALA A 101 7.58 5.36 -3.43
C ALA A 101 8.73 5.92 -2.56
N ARG A 102 9.18 5.16 -1.54
CA ARG A 102 10.22 5.56 -0.56
C ARG A 102 9.95 6.88 0.15
N GLN A 103 8.67 7.21 0.36
CA GLN A 103 8.23 8.43 1.04
C GLN A 103 8.13 8.21 2.55
N LEU A 104 9.25 7.91 3.21
CA LEU A 104 9.32 7.63 4.64
C LEU A 104 8.64 8.71 5.53
N PRO A 105 8.78 10.02 5.25
CA PRO A 105 8.08 11.04 6.05
C PRO A 105 6.55 10.93 6.02
N ILE A 106 5.96 10.43 4.92
CA ILE A 106 4.51 10.19 4.83
C ILE A 106 4.16 8.88 5.54
N ALA A 107 4.97 7.83 5.36
CA ALA A 107 4.78 6.54 6.03
C ALA A 107 4.78 6.68 7.57
N LEU A 108 5.67 7.50 8.13
CA LEU A 108 5.70 7.80 9.57
C LEU A 108 4.47 8.57 10.06
N GLN A 109 3.89 9.45 9.22
CA GLN A 109 2.63 10.12 9.55
C GLN A 109 1.48 9.11 9.62
N LEU A 110 1.40 8.19 8.66
CA LEU A 110 0.42 7.09 8.69
C LEU A 110 0.62 6.23 9.94
N ALA A 111 1.84 5.82 10.24
CA ALA A 111 2.18 5.05 11.44
C ALA A 111 1.78 5.74 12.75
N THR A 112 1.77 7.07 12.77
CA THR A 112 1.38 7.86 13.93
C THR A 112 -0.14 8.03 14.04
N LEU A 113 -0.85 8.17 12.92
CA LEU A 113 -2.27 8.52 12.87
C LEU A 113 -3.20 7.29 12.81
N SER A 114 -2.70 6.16 12.32
CA SER A 114 -3.48 4.92 12.20
C SER A 114 -3.94 4.42 13.57
N PRO A 115 -5.14 3.81 13.66
CA PRO A 115 -5.58 3.15 14.87
C PRO A 115 -4.59 2.07 15.34
N ASP A 116 -4.47 1.92 16.65
CA ASP A 116 -3.64 0.93 17.33
C ASP A 116 -4.46 -0.23 17.93
N THR A 117 -5.75 -0.27 17.63
CA THR A 117 -6.70 -1.24 18.17
C THR A 117 -7.44 -1.95 17.06
N TRP A 118 -7.51 -3.28 17.15
CA TRP A 118 -8.32 -4.10 16.25
C TRP A 118 -9.80 -3.79 16.43
N TRP A 119 -10.47 -3.42 15.35
CA TRP A 119 -11.91 -3.22 15.34
C TRP A 119 -12.64 -4.49 14.91
N LYS A 120 -12.81 -5.41 15.86
CA LYS A 120 -13.54 -6.66 15.64
C LYS A 120 -14.92 -6.41 15.03
N GLY A 121 -15.17 -7.02 13.88
CA GLY A 121 -16.40 -6.87 13.10
C GLY A 121 -16.31 -5.85 11.96
N GLU A 122 -15.31 -4.97 11.98
CA GLU A 122 -15.05 -3.98 10.94
C GLU A 122 -13.84 -4.36 10.06
N GLU A 123 -12.87 -5.10 10.62
CA GLU A 123 -11.70 -5.59 9.90
C GLU A 123 -11.32 -7.02 10.32
N TYR A 124 -10.66 -7.75 9.42
CA TYR A 124 -10.10 -9.06 9.71
C TYR A 124 -8.90 -8.94 10.66
N GLU A 125 -8.77 -9.90 11.58
CA GLU A 125 -7.69 -9.90 12.59
C GLU A 125 -6.31 -9.97 11.94
N GLU A 126 -6.15 -10.80 10.91
CA GLU A 126 -4.89 -10.97 10.19
C GLU A 126 -4.46 -9.69 9.45
N ASP A 127 -5.38 -9.01 8.77
CA ASP A 127 -5.09 -7.75 8.06
C ASP A 127 -4.73 -6.64 9.05
N PHE A 128 -5.43 -6.56 10.18
CA PHE A 128 -5.08 -5.65 11.26
C PHE A 128 -3.67 -5.92 11.78
N LEU A 129 -3.36 -7.16 12.17
CA LEU A 129 -2.07 -7.53 12.74
C LEU A 129 -0.93 -7.27 11.75
N TYR A 130 -1.16 -7.55 10.47
CA TYR A 130 -0.20 -7.31 9.40
C TYR A 130 0.10 -5.82 9.22
N ALA A 131 -0.93 -4.99 9.06
CA ALA A 131 -0.77 -3.55 8.95
C ALA A 131 -0.18 -2.95 10.24
N HIS A 132 -0.64 -3.42 11.39
CA HIS A 132 -0.18 -2.94 12.69
C HIS A 132 1.29 -3.24 12.93
N PHE A 133 1.78 -4.42 12.52
CA PHE A 133 3.21 -4.76 12.51
C PHE A 133 4.01 -3.75 11.70
N LEU A 134 3.63 -3.47 10.46
CA LEU A 134 4.35 -2.53 9.60
C LEU A 134 4.38 -1.11 10.19
N LEU A 135 3.23 -0.63 10.70
CA LEU A 135 3.13 0.68 11.35
C LEU A 135 3.96 0.75 12.65
N ARG A 136 4.00 -0.33 13.44
CA ARG A 136 4.84 -0.43 14.65
C ARG A 136 6.32 -0.45 14.31
N HIS A 137 6.71 -1.28 13.34
CA HIS A 137 8.08 -1.41 12.86
C HIS A 137 8.60 -0.08 12.30
N LEU A 138 7.79 0.68 11.55
CA LEU A 138 8.18 2.00 11.06
C LEU A 138 8.46 3.02 12.17
N ARG A 139 7.71 2.97 13.28
CA ARG A 139 7.92 3.88 14.42
C ARG A 139 9.16 3.52 15.22
N ASP A 140 9.38 2.22 15.42
CA ASP A 140 10.50 1.71 16.22
C ASP A 140 10.80 0.26 15.78
N PRO A 141 11.77 0.08 14.87
CA PRO A 141 12.17 -1.24 14.38
C PRO A 141 12.73 -2.18 15.46
N LYS A 142 13.12 -1.64 16.63
CA LYS A 142 13.73 -2.39 17.73
C LYS A 142 12.76 -2.67 18.87
N ALA A 143 11.48 -2.39 18.66
CA ALA A 143 10.48 -2.58 19.67
C ALA A 143 10.34 -4.06 20.06
N ALA A 144 10.40 -4.32 21.38
CA ALA A 144 10.44 -5.68 21.93
C ALA A 144 9.13 -6.47 21.69
N ASP A 145 8.03 -5.79 21.40
CA ASP A 145 6.72 -6.38 21.12
C ASP A 145 6.57 -6.91 19.68
N LEU A 146 7.44 -6.51 18.74
CA LEU A 146 7.31 -6.89 17.32
C LEU A 146 7.32 -8.40 17.10
N ALA A 147 8.20 -9.14 17.79
CA ALA A 147 8.27 -10.60 17.66
C ALA A 147 6.98 -11.30 18.15
N ALA A 148 6.36 -10.75 19.21
CA ALA A 148 5.06 -11.24 19.69
C ALA A 148 3.96 -10.96 18.67
N MET A 149 3.95 -9.77 18.06
CA MET A 149 2.98 -9.42 17.02
C MET A 149 3.08 -10.33 15.79
N VAL A 150 4.28 -10.69 15.35
CA VAL A 150 4.47 -11.65 14.25
C VAL A 150 3.92 -13.02 14.61
N THR A 151 4.15 -13.48 15.84
CA THR A 151 3.60 -14.76 16.34
C THR A 151 2.06 -14.73 16.38
N GLU A 152 1.46 -13.60 16.77
CA GLU A 152 0.01 -13.41 16.74
C GLU A 152 -0.54 -13.41 15.30
N LEU A 153 0.16 -12.76 14.37
CA LEU A 153 -0.18 -12.73 12.95
C LEU A 153 -0.16 -14.14 12.34
N GLU A 154 0.88 -14.93 12.60
CA GLU A 154 0.97 -16.32 12.15
C GLU A 154 -0.20 -17.17 12.67
N ARG A 155 -0.55 -16.99 13.95
CA ARG A 155 -1.70 -17.68 14.55
C ARG A 155 -3.02 -17.26 13.91
N ALA A 156 -3.22 -15.96 13.67
CA ALA A 156 -4.45 -15.43 13.07
C ALA A 156 -4.61 -15.90 11.61
N THR A 157 -3.51 -15.97 10.86
CA THR A 157 -3.49 -16.42 9.47
C THR A 157 -3.80 -17.92 9.35
N GLY A 158 -3.41 -18.72 10.35
CA GLY A 158 -3.67 -20.17 10.37
C GLY A 158 -2.94 -20.97 9.29
N ASN A 159 -2.11 -20.31 8.47
CA ASN A 159 -1.27 -20.88 7.43
C ASN A 159 0.17 -20.42 7.65
N HIS A 160 1.04 -21.33 8.11
CA HIS A 160 2.46 -21.04 8.36
C HIS A 160 3.26 -20.76 7.08
N GLU A 161 2.73 -21.13 5.91
CA GLU A 161 3.37 -20.87 4.62
C GLU A 161 2.92 -19.55 3.97
N ALA A 162 2.00 -18.82 4.60
CA ALA A 162 1.57 -17.52 4.09
C ALA A 162 2.73 -16.54 4.03
N ALA A 163 2.85 -15.81 2.92
CA ALA A 163 4.01 -14.97 2.65
C ALA A 163 4.16 -13.81 3.66
N ARG A 164 3.05 -13.14 3.98
CA ARG A 164 3.06 -11.93 4.83
C ARG A 164 3.64 -12.15 6.24
N PRO A 165 3.19 -13.14 7.04
CA PRO A 165 3.83 -13.43 8.33
C PRO A 165 5.32 -13.78 8.21
N ARG A 166 5.69 -14.58 7.20
CA ARG A 166 7.09 -14.98 6.96
C ARG A 166 7.97 -13.78 6.60
N LEU A 167 7.49 -12.85 5.77
CA LEU A 167 8.18 -11.59 5.45
C LEU A 167 8.41 -10.71 6.68
N CYS A 168 7.39 -10.56 7.53
CA CYS A 168 7.52 -9.82 8.78
C CYS A 168 8.59 -10.43 9.69
N ARG A 169 8.60 -11.77 9.85
CA ARG A 169 9.60 -12.49 10.64
C ARG A 169 11.01 -12.32 10.07
N ALA A 170 11.18 -12.58 8.78
CA ALA A 170 12.48 -12.50 8.12
C ALA A 170 13.07 -11.08 8.18
N LEU A 171 12.23 -10.04 8.09
CA LEU A 171 12.65 -8.66 8.26
C LEU A 171 13.15 -8.37 9.69
N LEU A 172 12.44 -8.86 10.72
CA LEU A 172 12.87 -8.68 12.12
C LEU A 172 14.19 -9.38 12.43
N GLU A 173 14.35 -10.59 11.90
CA GLU A 173 15.51 -11.44 12.17
C GLU A 173 16.70 -11.12 11.25
N LEU A 174 16.51 -10.22 10.28
CA LEU A 174 17.46 -9.93 9.20
C LEU A 174 17.94 -11.21 8.49
N ASN A 175 17.02 -12.17 8.32
CA ASN A 175 17.31 -13.46 7.71
C ASN A 175 17.09 -13.38 6.19
N GLN A 176 18.20 -13.32 5.45
CA GLN A 176 18.18 -13.25 3.98
C GLN A 176 17.47 -14.43 3.32
N GLY A 177 17.75 -15.66 3.77
CA GLY A 177 17.18 -16.87 3.15
C GLY A 177 15.67 -16.94 3.31
N ASP A 178 15.19 -16.71 4.54
CA ASP A 178 13.76 -16.73 4.84
C ASP A 178 13.03 -15.59 4.12
N PHE A 179 13.69 -14.42 3.97
CA PHE A 179 13.12 -13.30 3.22
C PHE A 179 12.96 -13.63 1.74
N ASP A 180 14.00 -14.17 1.10
CA ASP A 180 13.98 -14.51 -0.33
C ASP A 180 12.87 -15.53 -0.63
N GLU A 181 12.75 -16.58 0.19
CA GLU A 181 11.68 -17.57 0.04
C GLU A 181 10.29 -16.98 0.26
N ALA A 182 10.09 -16.21 1.34
CA ALA A 182 8.80 -15.60 1.64
C ALA A 182 8.39 -14.56 0.58
N PHE A 183 9.36 -13.86 -0.01
CA PHE A 183 9.13 -12.90 -1.07
C PHE A 183 8.70 -13.60 -2.37
N GLU A 184 9.31 -14.73 -2.74
CA GLU A 184 8.83 -15.51 -3.88
C GLU A 184 7.42 -16.06 -3.65
N SER A 185 7.09 -16.51 -2.43
CA SER A 185 5.71 -16.90 -2.07
C SER A 185 4.73 -15.73 -2.25
N LEU A 186 5.12 -14.49 -1.91
CA LEU A 186 4.28 -13.31 -2.14
C LEU A 186 3.99 -13.09 -3.63
N LEU A 187 4.97 -13.35 -4.50
CA LEU A 187 4.81 -13.24 -5.95
C LEU A 187 3.91 -14.36 -6.51
N ASP A 188 4.00 -15.56 -5.96
CA ASP A 188 3.13 -16.68 -6.32
C ASP A 188 1.68 -16.45 -5.85
N GLU A 189 1.47 -15.88 -4.66
CA GLU A 189 0.14 -15.43 -4.20
C GLU A 189 -0.46 -14.39 -5.16
N HIS A 190 0.36 -13.45 -5.65
CA HIS A 190 -0.06 -12.47 -6.64
C HIS A 190 -0.42 -13.11 -7.99
N ASP A 191 0.28 -14.17 -8.41
CA ASP A 191 -0.07 -14.94 -9.60
C ASP A 191 -1.49 -15.52 -9.51
N GLU A 192 -1.88 -16.02 -8.34
CA GLU A 192 -3.24 -16.53 -8.10
C GLU A 192 -4.28 -15.41 -8.16
N VAL A 193 -4.01 -14.25 -7.53
CA VAL A 193 -4.89 -13.07 -7.62
C VAL A 193 -5.10 -12.64 -9.07
N LEU A 194 -4.04 -12.63 -9.89
CA LEU A 194 -4.14 -12.30 -11.31
C LEU A 194 -4.95 -13.35 -12.11
N LYS A 195 -4.81 -14.64 -11.78
CA LYS A 195 -5.61 -15.71 -12.41
C LYS A 195 -7.09 -15.53 -12.10
N GLU A 196 -7.44 -15.24 -10.86
CA GLU A 196 -8.83 -14.97 -10.44
C GLU A 196 -9.39 -13.69 -11.08
N GLY A 197 -8.58 -12.63 -11.17
CA GLY A 197 -8.98 -11.38 -11.81
C GLY A 197 -9.24 -11.52 -13.32
N ARG A 198 -8.55 -12.44 -13.99
CA ARG A 198 -8.78 -12.74 -15.42
C ARG A 198 -10.07 -13.53 -15.66
N THR A 199 -10.46 -14.39 -14.73
CA THR A 199 -11.70 -15.18 -14.85
C THR A 199 -12.94 -14.35 -14.54
N HIS A 200 -12.82 -13.37 -13.64
CA HIS A 200 -13.89 -12.44 -13.27
C HIS A 200 -13.65 -11.07 -13.93
N VAL A 201 -14.01 -10.92 -15.21
CA VAL A 201 -13.83 -9.64 -15.92
C VAL A 201 -14.81 -8.58 -15.38
N TRP A 202 -14.35 -7.76 -14.42
CA TRP A 202 -15.05 -6.56 -14.01
C TRP A 202 -14.96 -5.50 -15.13
N PRO A 203 -16.09 -4.91 -15.60
CA PRO A 203 -16.09 -3.95 -16.71
C PRO A 203 -15.14 -2.76 -16.51
N ASP A 204 -15.02 -2.27 -15.27
CA ASP A 204 -14.28 -1.05 -14.91
C ASP A 204 -12.86 -1.33 -14.37
N GLY A 205 -12.56 -2.57 -13.98
CA GLY A 205 -11.28 -2.99 -13.37
C GLY A 205 -10.17 -3.32 -14.37
N LYS A 206 -10.43 -3.19 -15.69
CA LYS A 206 -9.49 -3.66 -16.73
C LYS A 206 -8.14 -2.98 -16.67
N ILE A 207 -8.08 -1.66 -16.45
CA ILE A 207 -6.80 -0.95 -16.37
C ILE A 207 -6.02 -1.33 -15.11
N GLU A 208 -6.70 -1.46 -13.98
CA GLU A 208 -6.09 -1.85 -12.71
C GLU A 208 -5.46 -3.24 -12.83
N LEU A 209 -6.20 -4.21 -13.40
CA LEU A 209 -5.68 -5.56 -13.65
C LEU A 209 -4.44 -5.51 -14.55
N ARG A 210 -4.46 -4.71 -15.63
CA ARG A 210 -3.31 -4.57 -16.55
C ARG A 210 -2.09 -3.96 -15.89
N ILE A 211 -2.29 -3.05 -14.93
CA ILE A 211 -1.20 -2.52 -14.12
C ILE A 211 -0.69 -3.60 -13.17
N LYS A 212 -1.58 -4.33 -12.47
CA LYS A 212 -1.20 -5.42 -11.56
C LYS A 212 -0.44 -6.55 -12.25
N GLU A 213 -0.72 -6.82 -13.53
CA GLU A 213 0.04 -7.77 -14.36
C GLU A 213 1.49 -7.35 -14.63
N GLN A 214 1.84 -6.10 -14.36
CA GLN A 214 3.19 -5.55 -14.59
C GLN A 214 3.84 -5.02 -13.32
N LEU A 215 3.04 -4.65 -12.31
CA LEU A 215 3.46 -3.99 -11.07
C LEU A 215 2.74 -4.56 -9.86
N HIS A 216 3.51 -4.99 -8.86
CA HIS A 216 3.01 -5.39 -7.56
C HIS A 216 3.51 -4.40 -6.48
N ILE A 217 2.65 -3.46 -6.08
CA ILE A 217 3.03 -2.37 -5.17
C ILE A 217 3.43 -2.88 -3.78
N GLU A 218 2.74 -3.88 -3.24
CA GLU A 218 3.09 -4.49 -1.96
C GLU A 218 4.48 -5.13 -2.02
N ALA A 219 4.81 -5.85 -3.09
CA ALA A 219 6.15 -6.39 -3.29
C ALA A 219 7.23 -5.29 -3.38
N LEU A 220 6.96 -4.20 -4.11
CA LEU A 220 7.89 -3.05 -4.16
C LEU A 220 8.11 -2.41 -2.78
N ALA A 221 7.07 -2.31 -1.96
CA ALA A 221 7.18 -1.83 -0.59
C ALA A 221 8.09 -2.75 0.25
N TRP A 222 7.93 -4.06 0.14
CA TRP A 222 8.78 -5.04 0.82
C TRP A 222 10.25 -4.98 0.40
N LEU A 223 10.52 -4.86 -0.91
CA LEU A 223 11.90 -4.70 -1.40
C LEU A 223 12.56 -3.44 -0.82
N ASN A 224 11.81 -2.33 -0.74
CA ASN A 224 12.33 -1.10 -0.15
C ASN A 224 12.55 -1.19 1.37
N LEU A 225 11.69 -1.93 2.09
CA LEU A 225 11.90 -2.22 3.51
C LEU A 225 13.14 -3.09 3.74
N ALA A 226 13.31 -4.12 2.91
CA ALA A 226 14.45 -5.03 2.96
C ALA A 226 15.78 -4.29 2.68
N ASP A 227 15.83 -3.47 1.62
CA ASP A 227 16.98 -2.62 1.31
C ASP A 227 17.33 -1.71 2.51
N ALA A 228 16.32 -1.06 3.11
CA ALA A 228 16.50 -0.16 4.23
C ALA A 228 16.98 -0.89 5.51
N ALA A 229 16.63 -2.17 5.66
CA ALA A 229 17.07 -3.04 6.75
C ALA A 229 18.46 -3.67 6.49
N GLY A 230 19.03 -3.49 5.29
CA GLY A 230 20.33 -4.04 4.92
C GLY A 230 20.30 -5.46 4.35
N LEU A 231 19.12 -5.97 4.01
CA LEU A 231 18.99 -7.19 3.23
C LEU A 231 19.36 -6.92 1.76
N SER A 232 19.88 -7.94 1.08
CA SER A 232 20.21 -7.85 -0.34
C SER A 232 19.00 -8.16 -1.19
N THR A 233 18.74 -7.34 -2.20
CA THR A 233 17.67 -7.57 -3.17
C THR A 233 18.20 -7.50 -4.60
N GLN A 234 17.55 -8.19 -5.54
CA GLN A 234 17.90 -8.17 -6.96
C GLN A 234 17.32 -6.93 -7.64
N PRO A 235 18.01 -6.32 -8.63
CA PRO A 235 17.52 -5.12 -9.30
C PRO A 235 16.12 -5.23 -9.92
N GLU A 236 15.67 -6.45 -10.24
CA GLU A 236 14.39 -6.75 -10.86
C GLU A 236 13.83 -8.08 -10.35
N TYR A 237 12.50 -8.14 -10.20
CA TYR A 237 11.74 -9.36 -9.90
C TYR A 237 10.47 -9.39 -10.76
N ARG A 238 9.74 -10.53 -10.75
CA ARG A 238 8.38 -10.58 -11.32
C ARG A 238 7.54 -9.45 -10.72
N TYR A 239 6.86 -8.70 -11.58
CA TYR A 239 6.00 -7.57 -11.19
C TYR A 239 6.73 -6.41 -10.49
N CYS A 240 8.06 -6.40 -10.47
CA CYS A 240 8.88 -5.36 -9.87
C CYS A 240 10.01 -4.96 -10.85
N PRO A 241 9.67 -4.28 -11.96
CA PRO A 241 10.65 -3.89 -12.97
C PRO A 241 11.70 -2.94 -12.38
N ALA A 242 12.94 -3.01 -12.88
CA ALA A 242 14.02 -2.18 -12.35
C ALA A 242 13.69 -0.67 -12.34
N SER A 243 12.89 -0.20 -13.31
CA SER A 243 12.46 1.19 -13.40
C SER A 243 11.59 1.67 -12.23
N SER A 244 10.75 0.82 -11.63
CA SER A 244 9.96 1.19 -10.43
C SER A 244 10.84 1.29 -9.17
N ARG A 245 12.07 0.79 -9.24
CA ARG A 245 13.03 0.82 -8.13
C ARG A 245 14.02 1.98 -8.23
N LEU A 246 14.01 2.76 -9.30
CA LEU A 246 14.87 3.94 -9.42
C LEU A 246 14.41 5.08 -8.49
N PRO A 247 15.35 5.91 -7.98
CA PRO A 247 14.99 7.08 -7.20
C PRO A 247 14.34 8.15 -8.09
N ALA A 248 13.39 8.91 -7.52
CA ALA A 248 12.89 10.12 -8.17
C ALA A 248 14.02 11.14 -8.31
N SER A 249 14.03 11.84 -9.45
CA SER A 249 14.95 12.95 -9.72
C SER A 249 14.44 14.26 -9.13
N ARG A 250 13.13 14.37 -8.90
CA ARG A 250 12.48 15.54 -8.32
C ARG A 250 11.95 15.24 -6.90
N PRO A 251 11.89 16.26 -6.01
CA PRO A 251 11.13 16.14 -4.77
C PRO A 251 9.66 15.87 -5.09
N SER A 252 9.00 15.09 -4.23
CA SER A 252 7.58 14.80 -4.39
C SER A 252 6.73 16.06 -4.29
N ALA A 253 5.66 16.11 -5.08
CA ALA A 253 4.71 17.22 -5.04
C ALA A 253 4.08 17.39 -3.64
N PRO A 254 3.84 18.62 -3.18
CA PRO A 254 3.23 18.86 -1.86
C PRO A 254 1.79 18.32 -1.80
N SER A 255 1.30 18.11 -0.56
CA SER A 255 -0.10 17.74 -0.30
C SER A 255 -1.06 18.70 -1.01
N VAL A 256 -2.08 18.13 -1.64
CA VAL A 256 -3.20 18.87 -2.24
C VAL A 256 -4.39 19.03 -1.29
N PHE A 257 -4.27 18.53 -0.04
CA PHE A 257 -5.25 18.69 1.04
C PHE A 257 -4.70 19.50 2.19
#